data_AF-A0A3B0TX66-F1
#
_entry.id   AF-A0A3B0TX66-F1
#
_cell.length_a   1.000
_cell.length_b   1.000
_cell.length_c   1.000
_cell.angle_alpha   90.00
_cell.angle_beta   90.00
_cell.angle_gamma   90.00
#
_symmetry.space_group_name_H-M   'P 1'
#
loop_
_entity.id
_entity.type
_entity.pdbx_description
1 polymer ?
#
loop_
_entity_poly.entity_id
_entity_poly.type
_entity_poly.pdbx_seq_one_letter_code
_entity_poly.pdbx_strand_id
1 'polypeptide(L)'
;MNEGMNNNFRMVAKTLFGFEEILAKELRNLGAGNVVEGVRNVSFDGDVGFMYKANLCLRTAIKIIKPIHSFSVRNENELYRKIYAFDWREYLSVDRTFSIDTTVNSENFTHSL
;
A
#
# COMPACT_ATOMS: atom_id res chain seq x y z
N MET A 1 2.16 -15.21 -19.83
CA MET A 1 1.04 -14.71 -19.01
C MET A 1 1.15 -13.18 -18.98
N ASN A 2 0.51 -12.51 -19.93
CA ASN A 2 0.51 -11.06 -20.10
C ASN A 2 -0.95 -10.58 -20.05
N GLU A 3 -1.55 -10.61 -18.87
CA GLU A 3 -2.88 -10.04 -18.63
C GLU A 3 -2.77 -9.22 -17.35
N GLY A 4 -2.54 -7.90 -17.47
CA GLY A 4 -2.52 -7.02 -16.29
C GLY A 4 -1.77 -5.69 -16.41
N MET A 5 -1.03 -5.43 -17.48
CA MET A 5 -0.19 -4.22 -17.55
C MET A 5 -0.95 -2.88 -17.58
N ASN A 6 -2.25 -2.86 -17.88
CA ASN A 6 -3.01 -1.63 -18.14
C ASN A 6 -4.19 -1.35 -17.19
N ASN A 7 -4.39 -2.14 -16.12
CA ASN A 7 -5.50 -1.86 -15.22
C ASN A 7 -5.04 -0.96 -14.07
N ASN A 8 -5.71 0.18 -13.90
CA ASN A 8 -5.44 1.08 -12.78
C ASN A 8 -5.85 0.42 -11.46
N PHE A 9 -5.01 0.55 -10.45
CA PHE A 9 -5.30 0.14 -9.08
C PHE A 9 -4.88 1.21 -8.09
N ARG A 10 -5.50 1.17 -6.91
CA ARG A 10 -5.21 2.07 -5.79
C ARG A 10 -3.83 1.75 -5.21
N MET A 11 -3.03 2.79 -4.99
CA MET A 11 -1.75 2.75 -4.31
C MET A 11 -1.69 3.82 -3.22
N VAL A 12 -0.73 3.65 -2.31
CA VAL A 12 -0.43 4.62 -1.25
C VAL A 12 1.06 4.94 -1.29
N ALA A 13 1.38 6.23 -1.46
CA ALA A 13 2.73 6.75 -1.29
C ALA A 13 2.87 7.30 0.14
N LYS A 14 3.76 6.71 0.94
CA LYS A 14 4.10 7.17 2.29
C LYS A 14 5.06 8.34 2.22
N THR A 15 4.92 9.31 3.12
CA THR A 15 5.80 10.48 3.21
C THR A 15 5.97 10.96 4.65
N LEU A 16 6.80 11.97 4.86
CA LEU A 16 6.95 12.64 6.15
C LEU A 16 5.75 13.54 6.44
N PHE A 17 5.52 13.84 7.72
CA PHE A 17 4.48 14.79 8.12
C PHE A 17 4.77 16.17 7.52
N GLY A 18 3.76 16.79 6.91
CA GLY A 18 3.85 18.10 6.26
C GLY A 18 4.31 18.05 4.79
N PHE A 19 4.63 16.87 4.25
CA PHE A 19 5.08 16.69 2.86
C PHE A 19 3.96 16.22 1.93
N GLU A 20 2.77 15.98 2.46
CA GLU A 20 1.64 15.37 1.74
C GLU A 20 1.20 16.22 0.54
N GLU A 21 1.12 17.54 0.70
CA GLU A 21 0.75 18.46 -0.39
C GLU A 21 1.79 18.43 -1.53
N ILE A 22 3.09 18.45 -1.17
CA ILE A 22 4.19 18.44 -2.13
C ILE A 22 4.19 17.10 -2.89
N LEU A 23 4.05 15.98 -2.18
CA LEU A 23 3.95 14.65 -2.78
C LEU A 23 2.73 14.53 -3.70
N ALA A 24 1.57 15.06 -3.28
CA ALA A 24 0.37 15.05 -4.10
C ALA A 24 0.57 15.86 -5.39
N LYS A 25 1.28 16.98 -5.32
CA LYS A 25 1.68 17.76 -6.50
C LYS A 25 2.63 16.97 -7.41
N GLU A 26 3.64 16.28 -6.87
CA GLU A 26 4.52 15.41 -7.67
C GLU A 26 3.72 14.31 -8.39
N LEU A 27 2.81 13.63 -7.68
CA LEU A 27 1.95 12.59 -8.24
C LEU A 27 1.05 13.11 -9.35
N ARG A 28 0.37 14.25 -9.14
CA ARG A 28 -0.47 14.90 -10.18
C ARG A 28 0.37 15.27 -11.40
N ASN A 29 1.56 15.83 -11.21
CA ASN A 29 2.47 16.19 -12.30
C ASN A 29 2.98 14.97 -13.08
N LEU A 30 3.17 13.83 -12.42
CA LEU A 30 3.55 12.58 -13.08
C LEU A 30 2.38 11.91 -13.82
N GLY A 31 1.14 12.36 -13.59
CA GLY A 31 -0.08 11.87 -14.24
C GLY A 31 -0.87 10.85 -13.41
N ALA A 32 -0.72 10.85 -12.08
CA ALA A 32 -1.49 9.94 -11.21
C ALA A 32 -2.99 10.30 -11.23
N GLY A 33 -3.85 9.27 -11.20
CA GLY A 33 -5.29 9.43 -11.03
C GLY A 33 -5.70 9.56 -9.56
N ASN A 34 -6.88 10.13 -9.29
CA ASN A 34 -7.55 10.12 -7.98
C ASN A 34 -6.65 10.39 -6.77
N VAL A 35 -5.82 11.44 -6.89
CA VAL A 35 -4.83 11.82 -5.87
C VAL A 35 -5.53 12.44 -4.65
N VAL A 36 -5.48 11.73 -3.53
CA VAL A 36 -6.11 12.11 -2.26
C VAL A 36 -5.04 12.15 -1.16
N GLU A 37 -4.90 13.32 -0.54
CA GLU A 37 -4.00 13.54 0.58
C GLU A 37 -4.57 12.89 1.86
N GLY A 38 -3.68 12.34 2.69
CA GLY A 38 -4.01 11.76 3.99
C GLY A 38 -2.98 12.19 5.04
N VAL A 39 -2.92 11.51 6.17
CA VAL A 39 -1.89 11.79 7.20
C VAL A 39 -0.63 10.99 6.90
N ARG A 40 0.48 11.66 6.61
CA ARG A 40 1.79 11.09 6.24
C ARG A 40 1.74 10.19 4.99
N ASN A 41 0.75 10.39 4.13
CA ASN A 41 0.59 9.62 2.92
C ASN A 41 -0.28 10.35 1.88
N VAL A 42 -0.15 9.92 0.62
CA VAL A 42 -1.04 10.30 -0.47
C VAL A 42 -1.48 9.03 -1.18
N SER A 43 -2.79 8.84 -1.32
CA SER A 43 -3.38 7.75 -2.08
C SER A 43 -3.61 8.18 -3.53
N PHE A 44 -3.40 7.29 -4.49
CA PHE A 44 -3.54 7.59 -5.91
C PHE A 44 -3.82 6.31 -6.72
N ASP A 45 -4.30 6.47 -7.94
CA ASP A 45 -4.55 5.38 -8.88
C ASP A 45 -3.53 5.41 -10.01
N GLY A 46 -3.10 4.22 -10.44
CA GLY A 46 -2.24 4.03 -11.59
C GLY A 46 -2.07 2.55 -11.92
N ASP A 47 -1.49 2.26 -13.08
CA ASP A 47 -1.17 0.89 -13.50
C ASP A 47 0.21 0.45 -12.96
N VAL A 48 0.64 -0.76 -13.37
CA VAL A 48 1.94 -1.30 -12.98
C VAL A 48 3.09 -0.42 -13.51
N GLY A 49 2.98 0.11 -14.72
CA GLY A 49 3.98 1.02 -15.29
C GLY A 49 4.11 2.31 -14.48
N PHE A 50 2.99 2.88 -14.04
CA PHE A 50 2.94 4.05 -13.18
C PHE A 50 3.53 3.74 -11.80
N MET A 51 3.29 2.55 -11.24
CA MET A 51 3.93 2.14 -9.99
C MET A 51 5.46 2.18 -10.08
N TYR A 52 6.04 1.66 -11.18
CA TYR A 52 7.48 1.77 -11.41
C TYR A 52 7.94 3.21 -11.61
N LYS A 53 7.21 4.00 -12.41
CA LYS A 53 7.47 5.43 -12.61
C LYS A 53 7.47 6.21 -11.29
N ALA A 54 6.51 5.95 -10.42
CA ALA A 54 6.40 6.57 -9.11
C ALA A 54 7.61 6.26 -8.23
N ASN A 55 8.06 4.99 -8.17
CA ASN A 55 9.25 4.60 -7.41
C ASN A 55 10.54 5.27 -7.92
N LEU A 56 10.64 5.54 -9.23
CA LEU A 56 11.85 6.12 -9.83
C LEU A 56 11.85 7.66 -9.80
N CYS A 57 10.69 8.31 -9.86
CA CYS A 57 10.61 9.75 -10.12
C CYS A 57 10.19 10.60 -8.91
N LEU A 58 9.48 10.04 -7.92
CA LEU A 58 9.02 10.80 -6.76
C LEU A 58 10.19 11.07 -5.81
N ARG A 59 10.35 12.32 -5.39
CA ARG A 59 11.46 12.74 -4.51
C ARG A 59 11.04 12.86 -3.05
N THR A 60 9.74 13.01 -2.81
CA THR A 60 9.18 13.19 -1.46
C THR A 60 8.48 11.94 -0.93
N ALA A 61 8.43 10.86 -1.71
CA ALA A 61 7.90 9.57 -1.28
C ALA A 61 8.98 8.72 -0.58
N ILE A 62 8.62 8.07 0.52
CA ILE A 62 9.48 7.13 1.26
C ILE A 62 9.25 5.69 0.79
N LYS A 63 7.99 5.34 0.46
CA LYS A 63 7.59 3.99 0.06
C LYS A 63 6.32 4.06 -0.80
N ILE A 64 6.27 3.28 -1.87
CA ILE A 64 5.06 3.04 -2.66
C ILE A 64 4.49 1.68 -2.27
N ILE A 65 3.23 1.64 -1.83
CA ILE A 65 2.56 0.43 -1.34
C ILE A 65 1.34 0.18 -2.21
N LYS A 66 1.20 -1.05 -2.71
CA LYS A 66 -0.04 -1.57 -3.30
C LYS A 66 -0.81 -2.34 -2.22
N PRO A 67 -1.95 -1.84 -1.71
CA PRO A 67 -2.78 -2.61 -0.80
C PRO A 67 -3.31 -3.86 -1.50
N ILE A 68 -3.15 -5.03 -0.86
CA ILE A 68 -3.58 -6.33 -1.43
C ILE A 68 -4.82 -6.89 -0.74
N HIS A 69 -5.08 -6.49 0.50
CA HIS A 69 -6.24 -6.94 1.26
C HIS A 69 -6.61 -5.91 2.34
N SER A 70 -7.90 -5.75 2.61
CA SER A 70 -8.41 -4.87 3.67
C SER A 70 -9.67 -5.49 4.27
N PHE A 71 -9.74 -5.52 5.60
CA PHE A 71 -10.85 -6.10 6.34
C PHE A 71 -10.91 -5.51 7.75
N SER A 72 -12.11 -5.47 8.32
CA SER A 72 -12.30 -5.09 9.72
C SER A 72 -12.08 -6.29 10.64
N VAL A 73 -11.57 -6.05 11.85
CA VAL A 73 -11.41 -7.06 12.89
C VAL A 73 -11.87 -6.49 14.22
N ARG A 74 -12.47 -7.32 15.07
CA ARG A 74 -12.91 -6.95 16.42
C ARG A 74 -12.04 -7.55 17.53
N ASN A 75 -11.38 -8.67 17.25
CA ASN A 75 -10.51 -9.39 18.16
C ASN A 75 -9.47 -10.23 17.40
N GLU A 76 -8.51 -10.77 18.15
CA GLU A 76 -7.41 -11.59 17.62
C GLU A 76 -7.90 -12.84 16.87
N ASN A 77 -8.90 -13.53 17.39
CA ASN A 77 -9.46 -14.72 16.74
C ASN A 77 -10.07 -14.41 15.36
N GLU A 78 -10.65 -13.23 15.17
CA GLU A 78 -11.13 -12.77 13.87
C GLU A 78 -9.97 -12.41 12.94
N LEU A 79 -8.92 -11.75 13.46
CA LEU A 79 -7.72 -11.43 12.70
C LEU A 79 -7.06 -12.69 12.12
N TYR A 80 -6.78 -13.69 12.96
CA TYR A 80 -6.17 -14.94 12.51
C TYR A 80 -7.04 -15.63 11.46
N ARG A 81 -8.34 -15.80 11.72
CA ARG A 81 -9.25 -16.47 10.76
C ARG A 81 -9.27 -15.79 9.40
N LYS A 82 -9.31 -14.45 9.36
CA LYS A 82 -9.33 -13.71 8.08
C LYS A 82 -7.99 -13.77 7.35
N ILE A 83 -6.88 -13.68 8.07
CA ILE A 83 -5.52 -13.83 7.49
C ILE A 83 -5.31 -15.24 6.91
N TYR A 84 -5.72 -16.29 7.63
CA TYR A 84 -5.62 -17.68 7.16
C TYR A 84 -6.51 -17.97 5.96
N ALA A 85 -7.65 -17.28 5.83
CA ALA A 85 -8.57 -17.45 4.71
C ALA A 85 -8.11 -16.76 3.41
N PHE A 86 -7.15 -15.84 3.49
CA PHE A 86 -6.61 -15.14 2.32
C PHE A 86 -5.73 -16.07 1.49
N ASP A 87 -5.89 -16.05 0.16
CA ASP A 87 -5.09 -16.90 -0.74
C ASP A 87 -3.70 -16.31 -0.96
N TRP A 88 -2.76 -16.71 -0.13
CA TRP A 88 -1.37 -16.24 -0.18
C TRP A 88 -0.59 -16.72 -1.42
N ARG A 89 -1.06 -17.74 -2.16
CA ARG A 89 -0.31 -18.35 -3.26
C ARG A 89 -0.11 -17.40 -4.45
N GLU A 90 -0.93 -16.35 -4.54
CA GLU A 90 -0.76 -15.29 -5.54
C GLU A 90 0.43 -14.35 -5.24
N TYR A 91 0.90 -14.32 -3.98
CA TYR A 91 1.90 -13.35 -3.51
C TYR A 91 3.17 -14.00 -2.94
N LEU A 92 3.05 -15.20 -2.35
CA LEU A 92 4.13 -15.91 -1.67
C LEU A 92 4.37 -17.26 -2.35
N SER A 93 5.64 -17.56 -2.62
CA SER A 93 6.09 -18.84 -3.15
C SER A 93 7.07 -19.50 -2.18
N VAL A 94 7.16 -20.83 -2.21
CA VAL A 94 7.97 -21.64 -1.27
C VAL A 94 9.47 -21.38 -1.37
N ASP A 95 9.93 -20.82 -2.49
CA ASP A 95 11.31 -20.46 -2.80
C ASP A 95 11.68 -19.02 -2.40
N ARG A 96 10.73 -18.23 -1.88
CA ARG A 96 10.94 -16.83 -1.51
C ARG A 96 10.82 -16.62 0.00
N THR A 97 11.60 -15.67 0.50
CA THR A 97 11.44 -15.18 1.86
C THR A 97 10.43 -14.04 1.89
N PHE A 98 9.79 -13.85 3.04
CA PHE A 98 8.95 -12.70 3.31
C PHE A 98 9.19 -12.22 4.74
N SER A 99 8.84 -10.97 4.98
CA SER A 99 8.89 -10.34 6.31
C SER A 99 7.58 -9.61 6.55
N ILE A 100 7.11 -9.64 7.79
CA ILE A 100 5.94 -8.89 8.22
C ILE A 100 6.43 -7.66 8.97
N ASP A 101 5.94 -6.48 8.57
CA ASP A 101 6.14 -5.20 9.26
C ASP A 101 4.75 -4.66 9.63
N THR A 102 4.53 -4.42 10.92
CA THR A 102 3.20 -4.11 11.45
C THR A 102 3.20 -2.75 12.12
N THR A 103 2.18 -1.93 11.81
CA THR A 103 1.86 -0.72 12.58
C THR A 103 0.47 -0.90 13.16
N VAL A 104 0.38 -1.00 14.49
CA VAL A 104 -0.87 -1.19 15.20
C VAL A 104 -1.20 0.06 16.02
N ASN A 105 -2.44 0.52 15.93
CA ASN A 105 -2.99 1.55 16.80
C ASN A 105 -4.42 1.13 17.16
N SER A 106 -4.58 0.45 18.29
CA SER A 106 -5.87 -0.07 18.75
C SER A 106 -5.84 -0.26 20.26
N GLU A 107 -6.99 -0.07 20.91
CA GLU A 107 -7.17 -0.45 22.32
C GLU A 107 -7.15 -1.97 22.51
N ASN A 108 -7.61 -2.72 21.49
CA ASN A 108 -7.74 -4.18 21.54
C ASN A 108 -6.48 -4.91 21.06
N PHE A 109 -5.57 -4.22 20.39
CA PHE A 109 -4.29 -4.77 19.93
C PHE A 109 -3.17 -3.85 20.43
N THR A 110 -2.62 -4.18 21.59
CA THR A 110 -1.65 -3.33 22.31
C THR A 110 -0.20 -3.64 21.98
N HIS A 111 0.07 -4.74 21.26
CA HIS A 111 1.41 -5.15 20.86
C HIS A 111 1.51 -5.28 19.33
N SER A 112 2.60 -4.77 18.78
CA SER A 112 2.89 -4.80 17.33
C SER A 112 3.63 -6.07 16.87
N LEU A 113 3.85 -7.03 17.78
CA LEU A 113 4.68 -8.23 17.61
C LEU A 113 3.85 -9.51 17.73
#